data_AF-A0A502FZD5-F1
#
_entry.id   AF-A0A502FZD5-F1
#
_cell.length_a   1.000
_cell.length_b   1.000
_cell.length_c   1.000
_cell.angle_alpha   90.00
_cell.angle_beta   90.00
_cell.angle_gamma   90.00
#
_symmetry.space_group_name_H-M   'P 1'
#
loop_
_entity.id
_entity.type
_entity.pdbx_description
1 polymer ?
#
loop_
_entity_poly.entity_id
_entity_poly.type
_entity_poly.pdbx_seq_one_letter_code
_entity_poly.pdbx_strand_id
1 'polypeptide(L)'
;MADPFMGQIMQVGFNFAPIGWALAQGSLMAISQNAALYTLLGITFGGDGQQTFGLPDTRGRVMLGVGTGPGLQPIAWGEKAGNATVTILPANMPAHTHPATFVGQQGTTTASGTLQAVQVPLAGSTQQTEAPVTGDRLGTAYDTSGNGSTITLYAPASVAGTPVNLGGLSVTGGPFTPQGSVTIGSAGGTVPTNVLNPYVAVYTIIATQGIFPTRP
;
A
#
# COMPACT_ATOMS: atom_id res chain seq x y z
N MET A 1 -54.82 -7.00 22.34
CA MET A 1 -53.47 -7.19 21.75
C MET A 1 -53.10 -8.63 22.04
N ALA A 2 -52.54 -9.38 21.07
CA ALA A 2 -52.13 -10.76 21.33
C ALA A 2 -50.94 -10.74 22.31
N ASP A 3 -50.96 -11.61 23.32
CA ASP A 3 -49.84 -11.76 24.25
C ASP A 3 -48.61 -12.25 23.46
N PRO A 4 -47.41 -11.66 23.68
CA PRO A 4 -46.20 -12.08 22.99
C PRO A 4 -45.80 -13.49 23.43
N PHE A 5 -45.06 -14.19 22.57
CA PHE A 5 -44.36 -15.38 23.03
C PHE A 5 -43.19 -14.98 23.93
N MET A 6 -42.97 -15.71 25.02
CA MET A 6 -41.81 -15.51 25.87
C MET A 6 -40.52 -15.71 25.06
N GLY A 7 -39.56 -14.79 25.18
CA GLY A 7 -38.35 -14.77 24.36
C GLY A 7 -38.51 -14.15 22.97
N GLN A 8 -39.71 -13.69 22.59
CA GLN A 8 -39.92 -12.95 21.34
C GLN A 8 -39.09 -11.66 21.35
N ILE A 9 -38.41 -11.39 20.23
CA ILE A 9 -37.61 -10.19 20.02
C ILE A 9 -38.34 -9.28 19.03
N MET A 10 -38.38 -7.98 19.30
CA MET A 10 -38.89 -6.98 18.36
C MET A 10 -38.14 -5.66 18.46
N GLN A 11 -38.24 -4.88 17.39
CA GLN A 11 -37.72 -3.51 17.32
C GLN A 11 -38.81 -2.49 17.68
N VAL A 12 -38.42 -1.44 18.39
CA VAL A 12 -39.32 -0.39 18.88
C VAL A 12 -38.71 1.00 18.68
N GLY A 13 -39.57 1.99 18.42
CA GLY A 13 -39.17 3.38 18.22
C GLY A 13 -38.95 4.19 19.51
N PHE A 14 -39.34 3.65 20.67
CA PHE A 14 -39.11 4.25 21.99
C PHE A 14 -37.86 3.69 22.66
N ASN A 15 -37.36 4.37 23.70
CA ASN A 15 -36.04 4.14 24.31
C ASN A 15 -36.02 3.36 25.63
N PHE A 16 -37.10 2.64 25.94
CA PHE A 16 -37.23 1.86 27.17
C PHE A 16 -37.88 0.51 26.91
N ALA A 17 -37.72 -0.44 27.84
CA ALA A 17 -38.45 -1.70 27.82
C ALA A 17 -39.74 -1.55 28.67
N PRO A 18 -40.94 -1.80 28.10
CA PRO A 18 -42.18 -1.85 28.85
C PRO A 18 -42.18 -2.98 29.89
N ILE A 19 -43.16 -3.00 30.79
CA ILE A 19 -43.36 -4.10 31.74
C ILE A 19 -43.53 -5.42 30.98
N GLY A 20 -42.85 -6.48 31.45
CA GLY A 20 -42.84 -7.78 30.77
C GLY A 20 -41.84 -7.87 29.61
N TRP A 21 -41.03 -6.83 29.40
CA TRP A 21 -39.94 -6.79 28.42
C TRP A 21 -38.62 -6.38 29.07
N ALA A 22 -37.53 -6.70 28.39
CA ALA A 22 -36.20 -6.23 28.71
C ALA A 22 -35.50 -5.71 27.45
N LEU A 23 -34.56 -4.77 27.60
CA LEU A 23 -33.72 -4.33 26.49
C LEU A 23 -32.73 -5.44 26.11
N ALA A 24 -32.62 -5.75 24.81
CA ALA A 24 -31.67 -6.74 24.30
C ALA A 24 -30.25 -6.17 24.20
N GLN A 25 -29.65 -5.88 25.37
CA GLN A 25 -28.35 -5.23 25.52
C GLN A 25 -27.33 -6.08 26.30
N GLY A 26 -27.51 -7.41 26.33
CA GLY A 26 -26.56 -8.32 26.98
C GLY A 26 -26.64 -8.38 28.51
N SER A 27 -27.72 -7.90 29.13
CA SER A 27 -27.88 -7.96 30.59
C SER A 27 -27.95 -9.40 31.10
N LEU A 28 -27.34 -9.65 32.26
CA LEU A 28 -27.49 -10.91 32.98
C LEU A 28 -28.76 -10.89 33.82
N MET A 29 -29.54 -11.95 33.75
CA MET A 29 -30.81 -12.14 34.46
C MET A 29 -30.69 -13.28 35.45
N ALA A 30 -31.29 -13.13 36.63
CA ALA A 30 -31.34 -14.19 37.63
C ALA A 30 -32.26 -15.34 37.15
N ILE A 31 -31.75 -16.57 37.16
CA ILE A 31 -32.49 -17.78 36.80
C ILE A 31 -33.67 -17.98 37.76
N SER A 32 -33.49 -17.71 39.05
CA SER A 32 -34.53 -17.87 40.08
C SER A 32 -35.79 -17.05 39.83
N GLN A 33 -35.67 -15.92 39.13
CA GLN A 33 -36.80 -15.02 38.81
C GLN A 33 -37.32 -15.20 37.38
N ASN A 34 -36.55 -15.85 36.49
CA ASN A 34 -36.85 -15.93 35.07
C ASN A 34 -36.66 -17.37 34.55
N ALA A 35 -37.06 -18.37 35.35
CA ALA A 35 -36.82 -19.78 35.06
C ALA A 35 -37.39 -20.20 33.70
N ALA A 36 -38.60 -19.74 33.35
CA ALA A 36 -39.21 -20.04 32.07
C ALA A 36 -38.38 -19.50 30.88
N LEU A 37 -37.95 -18.24 30.93
CA LEU A 37 -37.10 -17.67 29.87
C LEU A 37 -35.74 -18.38 29.79
N TYR A 38 -35.17 -18.77 30.92
CA TYR A 38 -33.92 -19.55 30.97
C TYR A 38 -34.06 -20.91 30.25
N THR A 39 -35.18 -21.61 30.39
CA THR A 39 -35.37 -22.89 29.66
C THR A 39 -35.38 -22.72 28.14
N LEU A 40 -35.71 -21.52 27.64
CA LEU A 40 -35.71 -21.22 26.21
C LEU A 40 -34.32 -20.82 25.73
N LEU A 41 -33.64 -19.89 26.43
CA LEU A 41 -32.39 -19.29 25.97
C LEU A 41 -31.14 -20.03 26.45
N GLY A 42 -31.22 -20.76 27.57
CA GLY A 42 -30.08 -21.34 28.25
C GLY A 42 -29.00 -20.30 28.55
N ILE A 43 -27.75 -20.68 28.32
CA ILE A 43 -26.57 -19.80 28.44
C ILE A 43 -26.08 -19.26 27.09
N THR A 44 -26.88 -19.39 26.02
CA THR A 44 -26.49 -19.05 24.64
C THR A 44 -25.93 -17.63 24.52
N PHE A 45 -26.45 -16.68 25.30
CA PHE A 45 -26.01 -15.28 25.28
C PHE A 45 -25.15 -14.88 26.49
N GLY A 46 -24.77 -15.83 27.35
CA GLY A 46 -23.90 -15.62 28.52
C GLY A 46 -24.52 -16.10 29.83
N GLY A 47 -23.87 -15.73 30.94
CA GLY A 47 -24.21 -16.18 32.29
C GLY A 47 -23.49 -17.47 32.70
N ASP A 48 -23.73 -17.90 33.93
CA ASP A 48 -23.06 -19.07 34.53
C ASP A 48 -23.91 -20.36 34.43
N GLY A 49 -25.18 -20.25 34.02
CA GLY A 49 -26.11 -21.38 33.92
C GLY A 49 -26.53 -21.97 35.27
N GLN A 50 -26.16 -21.33 36.38
CA GLN A 50 -26.49 -21.74 37.75
C GLN A 50 -27.35 -20.69 38.42
N GLN A 51 -26.84 -19.46 38.51
CA GLN A 51 -27.52 -18.32 39.11
C GLN A 51 -28.06 -17.36 38.06
N THR A 52 -27.38 -17.26 36.91
CA THR A 52 -27.65 -16.25 35.89
C THR A 52 -27.56 -16.79 34.46
N PHE A 53 -28.29 -16.11 33.57
CA PHE A 53 -28.17 -16.28 32.11
C PHE A 53 -28.19 -14.92 31.41
N GLY A 54 -27.64 -14.85 30.20
CA GLY A 54 -27.58 -13.62 29.42
C GLY A 54 -28.76 -13.43 28.47
N LEU A 55 -29.14 -12.17 28.26
CA LEU A 55 -29.98 -11.77 27.11
C LEU A 55 -29.10 -11.51 25.87
N PRO A 56 -29.67 -11.51 24.65
CA PRO A 56 -28.96 -11.07 23.46
C PRO A 56 -28.43 -9.64 23.60
N ASP A 57 -27.30 -9.33 22.95
CA ASP A 57 -26.80 -7.96 22.80
C ASP A 57 -26.84 -7.57 21.32
N THR A 58 -27.82 -6.78 20.95
CA THR A 58 -28.00 -6.33 19.55
C THR A 58 -27.34 -4.99 19.27
N ARG A 59 -26.63 -4.39 20.24
CA ARG A 59 -26.01 -3.07 20.03
C ARG A 59 -24.88 -3.19 19.01
N GLY A 60 -24.91 -2.32 18.00
CA GLY A 60 -23.94 -2.30 16.89
C GLY A 60 -23.98 -3.55 16.01
N ARG A 61 -25.08 -4.33 16.04
CA ARG A 61 -25.21 -5.60 15.34
C ARG A 61 -26.53 -5.67 14.59
N VAL A 62 -26.51 -6.37 13.47
CA VAL A 62 -27.72 -6.78 12.74
C VAL A 62 -28.06 -8.22 13.13
N MET A 63 -29.35 -8.54 13.18
CA MET A 63 -29.80 -9.92 13.44
C MET A 63 -29.74 -10.73 12.15
N LEU A 64 -29.08 -11.89 12.17
CA LEU A 64 -29.01 -12.83 11.05
C LEU A 64 -29.76 -14.13 11.39
N GLY A 65 -30.28 -14.78 10.35
CA GLY A 65 -30.85 -16.12 10.47
C GLY A 65 -29.78 -17.16 10.82
N VAL A 66 -30.13 -18.07 11.73
CA VAL A 66 -29.26 -19.20 12.12
C VAL A 66 -29.34 -20.32 11.09
N GLY A 67 -28.27 -21.11 10.96
CA GLY A 67 -28.25 -22.34 10.18
C GLY A 67 -27.24 -22.36 9.04
N THR A 68 -27.43 -23.33 8.13
CA THR A 68 -26.57 -23.58 6.97
C THR A 68 -27.40 -23.56 5.68
N GLY A 69 -26.77 -23.24 4.56
CA GLY A 69 -27.41 -23.26 3.25
C GLY A 69 -26.39 -23.24 2.10
N PRO A 70 -26.76 -23.66 0.87
CA PRO A 70 -25.86 -23.64 -0.28
C PRO A 70 -25.30 -22.23 -0.53
N GLY A 71 -23.97 -22.09 -0.51
CA GLY A 71 -23.29 -20.81 -0.69
C GLY A 71 -23.32 -19.88 0.52
N LEU A 72 -23.91 -20.30 1.66
CA LEU A 72 -23.92 -19.53 2.90
C LEU A 72 -22.87 -20.07 3.88
N GLN A 73 -22.27 -19.15 4.64
CA GLN A 73 -21.49 -19.55 5.81
C GLN A 73 -22.42 -20.07 6.90
N PRO A 74 -22.10 -21.20 7.57
CA PRO A 74 -22.82 -21.64 8.75
C PRO A 74 -22.85 -20.57 9.84
N ILE A 75 -24.05 -20.26 10.37
CA ILE A 75 -24.22 -19.33 11.49
C ILE A 75 -24.77 -20.11 12.69
N ALA A 76 -23.99 -20.16 13.77
CA ALA A 76 -24.42 -20.79 15.01
C ALA A 76 -25.38 -19.87 15.80
N TRP A 77 -26.29 -20.47 16.55
CA TRP A 77 -27.19 -19.70 17.41
C TRP A 77 -26.41 -19.04 18.55
N GLY A 78 -26.60 -17.73 18.73
CA GLY A 78 -25.85 -16.93 19.70
C GLY A 78 -24.48 -16.44 19.23
N GLU A 79 -24.07 -16.79 18.01
CA GLU A 79 -22.80 -16.36 17.43
C GLU A 79 -22.72 -14.83 17.31
N LYS A 80 -21.56 -14.27 17.69
CA LYS A 80 -21.24 -12.85 17.55
C LYS A 80 -20.07 -12.74 16.58
N ALA A 81 -20.36 -12.36 15.34
CA ALA A 81 -19.36 -12.24 14.27
C ALA A 81 -19.43 -10.87 13.57
N GLY A 82 -18.42 -10.59 12.73
CA GLY A 82 -18.30 -9.37 11.93
C GLY A 82 -17.58 -8.20 12.64
N ASN A 83 -17.24 -7.18 11.86
CA ASN A 83 -16.57 -5.97 12.31
C ASN A 83 -17.30 -4.72 11.78
N ALA A 84 -17.44 -3.69 12.62
CA ALA A 84 -17.99 -2.40 12.19
C ALA A 84 -16.98 -1.59 11.36
N THR A 85 -15.69 -1.84 11.57
CA THR A 85 -14.59 -1.18 10.85
C THR A 85 -13.55 -2.20 10.42
N VAL A 86 -12.97 -2.02 9.24
CA VAL A 86 -11.90 -2.87 8.72
C VAL A 86 -10.68 -2.01 8.41
N THR A 87 -9.52 -2.43 8.89
CA THR A 87 -8.23 -1.86 8.45
C THR A 87 -7.84 -2.50 7.12
N ILE A 88 -7.62 -1.65 6.12
CA ILE A 88 -7.15 -2.10 4.81
C ILE A 88 -5.64 -2.35 4.90
N LEU A 89 -5.26 -3.60 4.73
CA LEU A 89 -3.89 -4.12 4.76
C LEU A 89 -3.52 -4.62 3.35
N PRO A 90 -2.23 -4.65 2.99
CA PRO A 90 -1.80 -5.24 1.72
C PRO A 90 -2.34 -6.66 1.47
N ALA A 91 -2.52 -7.45 2.53
CA ALA A 91 -3.06 -8.81 2.44
C ALA A 91 -4.56 -8.90 2.12
N ASN A 92 -5.34 -7.83 2.35
CA ASN A 92 -6.78 -7.81 2.08
C ASN A 92 -7.19 -6.78 1.00
N MET A 93 -6.21 -6.20 0.31
CA MET A 93 -6.45 -5.35 -0.85
C MET A 93 -6.55 -6.19 -2.13
N PRO A 94 -7.49 -5.86 -3.04
CA PRO A 94 -7.46 -6.37 -4.40
C PRO A 94 -6.12 -6.10 -5.09
N ALA A 95 -5.74 -6.99 -6.01
CA ALA A 95 -4.56 -6.81 -6.84
C ALA A 95 -4.65 -5.47 -7.58
N HIS A 96 -3.63 -4.63 -7.42
CA HIS A 96 -3.54 -3.31 -8.03
C HIS A 96 -2.07 -2.97 -8.35
N THR A 97 -1.85 -1.94 -9.14
CA THR A 97 -0.52 -1.47 -9.54
C THR A 97 -0.34 0.00 -9.21
N HIS A 98 0.91 0.43 -9.06
CA HIS A 98 1.28 1.83 -8.91
C HIS A 98 2.14 2.25 -10.11
N PRO A 99 1.82 3.36 -10.80
CA PRO A 99 2.70 3.88 -11.82
C PRO A 99 4.00 4.36 -11.18
N ALA A 100 5.11 3.79 -11.60
CA ALA A 100 6.43 4.27 -11.24
C ALA A 100 6.91 5.24 -12.33
N THR A 101 7.25 6.46 -11.95
CA THR A 101 7.91 7.42 -12.85
C THR A 101 9.40 7.46 -12.51
N PHE A 102 10.24 7.14 -13.49
CA PHE A 102 11.67 7.37 -13.40
C PHE A 102 11.98 8.84 -13.71
N VAL A 103 12.63 9.53 -12.77
CA VAL A 103 13.13 10.89 -13.00
C VAL A 103 14.63 10.79 -13.25
N GLY A 104 15.02 10.96 -14.52
CA GLY A 104 16.42 11.00 -14.91
C GLY A 104 17.12 12.25 -14.38
N GLN A 105 18.30 12.07 -13.79
CA GLN A 105 19.22 13.16 -13.46
C GLN A 105 20.38 13.18 -14.45
N GLN A 106 21.11 14.29 -14.52
CA GLN A 106 22.34 14.35 -15.31
C GLN A 106 23.32 13.29 -14.80
N GLY A 107 23.63 12.30 -15.64
CA GLY A 107 24.68 11.33 -15.35
C GLY A 107 26.04 11.93 -15.69
N THR A 108 27.02 11.76 -14.80
CA THR A 108 28.42 12.00 -15.11
C THR A 108 28.98 10.81 -15.89
N THR A 109 29.41 11.04 -17.13
CA THR A 109 30.21 10.07 -17.89
C THR A 109 31.68 10.41 -17.78
N THR A 110 32.51 9.46 -17.41
CA THR A 110 33.95 9.59 -17.58
C THR A 110 34.30 9.22 -19.02
N ALA A 111 34.93 10.12 -19.76
CA ALA A 111 35.48 9.83 -21.08
C ALA A 111 37.01 9.89 -21.00
N SER A 112 37.69 8.87 -21.51
CA SER A 112 39.14 8.84 -21.61
C SER A 112 39.53 8.70 -23.08
N GLY A 113 40.39 9.61 -23.56
CA GLY A 113 41.04 9.48 -24.87
C GLY A 113 42.52 9.17 -24.70
N THR A 114 43.12 8.50 -25.69
CA THR A 114 44.57 8.30 -25.75
C THR A 114 45.14 8.97 -26.99
N LEU A 115 46.29 9.62 -26.85
CA LEU A 115 47.12 10.08 -27.96
C LEU A 115 48.29 9.11 -28.05
N GLN A 116 48.45 8.44 -29.20
CA GLN A 116 49.51 7.46 -29.41
C GLN A 116 50.52 8.00 -30.43
N ALA A 117 51.81 7.88 -30.11
CA ALA A 117 52.89 8.07 -31.08
C ALA A 117 53.21 6.72 -31.74
N VAL A 118 53.55 6.73 -33.03
CA VAL A 118 53.93 5.51 -33.76
C VAL A 118 55.37 5.15 -33.44
N GLN A 119 55.60 3.94 -32.92
CA GLN A 119 56.93 3.35 -32.85
C GLN A 119 57.24 2.64 -34.17
N VAL A 120 58.22 3.15 -34.94
CA VAL A 120 58.71 2.52 -36.16
C VAL A 120 59.94 1.67 -35.80
N PRO A 121 60.07 0.43 -36.29
CA PRO A 121 61.25 -0.39 -36.04
C PRO A 121 62.53 0.31 -36.51
N LEU A 122 63.58 0.28 -35.68
CA LEU A 122 64.87 0.97 -35.89
C LEU A 122 65.55 0.60 -37.22
N ALA A 123 65.21 -0.54 -37.81
CA ALA A 123 65.72 -0.98 -39.10
C ALA A 123 64.99 -0.26 -40.26
N GLY A 124 65.41 0.97 -40.57
CA GLY A 124 65.12 1.64 -41.84
C GLY A 124 64.18 2.85 -41.82
N SER A 125 63.80 3.38 -40.66
CA SER A 125 62.97 4.58 -40.57
C SER A 125 63.81 5.87 -40.58
N THR A 126 63.65 6.71 -41.59
CA THR A 126 64.24 8.06 -41.65
C THR A 126 63.49 9.11 -40.81
N GLN A 127 62.44 8.71 -40.08
CA GLN A 127 61.51 9.63 -39.41
C GLN A 127 61.47 9.51 -37.87
N GLN A 128 62.39 8.76 -37.26
CA GLN A 128 62.54 8.73 -35.80
C GLN A 128 63.90 9.31 -35.40
N THR A 129 63.87 10.46 -34.71
CA THR A 129 65.03 11.08 -34.08
C THR A 129 64.77 11.17 -32.58
N GLU A 130 65.78 10.91 -31.75
CA GLU A 130 65.63 11.04 -30.28
C GLU A 130 65.58 12.50 -29.81
N ALA A 131 65.97 13.43 -30.69
CA ALA A 131 65.88 14.87 -30.48
C ALA A 131 65.34 15.55 -31.75
N PRO A 132 64.42 16.52 -31.62
CA PRO A 132 63.93 17.27 -32.77
C PRO A 132 65.07 18.07 -33.40
N VAL A 133 65.14 18.09 -34.73
CA VAL A 133 66.02 18.99 -35.49
C VAL A 133 65.28 20.27 -35.86
N THR A 134 66.03 21.29 -36.31
CA THR A 134 65.43 22.56 -36.74
C THR A 134 64.43 22.33 -37.87
N GLY A 135 63.16 22.64 -37.61
CA GLY A 135 62.06 22.46 -38.57
C GLY A 135 61.06 21.37 -38.18
N ASP A 136 61.42 20.46 -37.25
CA ASP A 136 60.53 19.42 -36.76
C ASP A 136 59.36 20.00 -35.95
N ARG A 137 58.19 19.36 -36.04
CA ARG A 137 56.97 19.78 -35.34
C ARG A 137 56.26 18.55 -34.77
N LEU A 138 55.76 18.65 -33.53
CA LEU A 138 54.93 17.60 -32.90
C LEU A 138 53.60 17.34 -33.65
N GLY A 139 53.15 18.33 -34.43
CA GLY A 139 52.02 18.22 -35.35
C GLY A 139 51.97 19.44 -36.26
N THR A 140 51.46 19.27 -37.48
CA THR A 140 51.14 20.39 -38.37
C THR A 140 49.70 20.78 -38.15
N ALA A 141 49.47 22.04 -37.78
CA ALA A 141 48.12 22.54 -37.69
C ALA A 141 47.61 22.78 -39.12
N TYR A 142 46.54 22.10 -39.51
CA TYR A 142 45.97 22.18 -40.85
C TYR A 142 44.57 22.79 -40.77
N ASP A 143 44.38 23.95 -41.40
CA ASP A 143 43.09 24.62 -41.48
C ASP A 143 42.25 23.99 -42.60
N THR A 144 41.27 23.17 -42.22
CA THR A 144 40.30 22.61 -43.17
C THR A 144 39.20 23.61 -43.56
N SER A 145 39.10 24.76 -42.88
CA SER A 145 38.06 25.76 -43.15
C SER A 145 38.40 26.72 -44.29
N GLY A 146 39.65 26.69 -44.79
CA GLY A 146 40.09 27.51 -45.92
C GLY A 146 40.21 29.01 -45.63
N ASN A 147 40.12 29.42 -44.35
CA ASN A 147 40.07 30.82 -43.95
C ASN A 147 41.45 31.41 -43.62
N GLY A 148 42.54 30.66 -43.82
CA GLY A 148 43.90 31.14 -43.61
C GLY A 148 44.24 31.40 -42.14
N SER A 149 43.55 30.74 -41.21
CA SER A 149 43.79 30.94 -39.78
C SER A 149 45.08 30.26 -39.32
N THR A 150 45.92 30.98 -38.56
CA THR A 150 47.08 30.40 -37.88
C THR A 150 46.58 29.59 -36.69
N ILE A 151 46.56 28.26 -36.82
CA ILE A 151 46.19 27.37 -35.72
C ILE A 151 47.44 27.15 -34.85
N THR A 152 47.40 27.66 -33.61
CA THR A 152 48.46 27.47 -32.62
C THR A 152 48.12 26.31 -31.69
N LEU A 153 49.06 25.39 -31.45
CA LEU A 153 48.84 24.26 -30.53
C LEU A 153 48.79 24.67 -29.06
N TYR A 154 49.39 25.81 -28.71
CA TYR A 154 49.45 26.32 -27.34
C TYR A 154 48.92 27.75 -27.30
N ALA A 155 48.06 28.03 -26.33
CA ALA A 155 47.62 29.38 -25.98
C ALA A 155 47.91 29.63 -24.49
N PRO A 156 48.33 30.85 -24.11
CA PRO A 156 48.43 31.21 -22.70
C PRO A 156 47.06 31.13 -22.02
N ALA A 157 47.02 30.77 -20.73
CA ALA A 157 45.76 30.59 -19.98
C ALA A 157 44.83 31.83 -19.98
N SER A 158 45.38 33.00 -20.29
CA SER A 158 44.67 34.28 -20.36
C SER A 158 44.02 34.57 -21.72
N VAL A 159 44.24 33.76 -22.76
CA VAL A 159 43.68 33.99 -24.10
C VAL A 159 42.43 33.14 -24.30
N ALA A 160 41.27 33.79 -24.40
CA ALA A 160 40.03 33.15 -24.77
C ALA A 160 40.01 32.89 -26.29
N GLY A 161 39.67 31.67 -26.69
CA GLY A 161 39.51 31.27 -28.09
C GLY A 161 38.53 30.11 -28.19
N THR A 162 38.09 29.79 -29.41
CA THR A 162 37.24 28.63 -29.68
C THR A 162 38.10 27.37 -29.65
N PRO A 163 37.87 26.42 -28.72
CA PRO A 163 38.61 25.16 -28.72
C PRO A 163 38.32 24.37 -30.00
N VAL A 164 39.36 23.85 -30.64
CA VAL A 164 39.24 22.93 -31.79
C VAL A 164 39.70 21.54 -31.36
N ASN A 165 39.03 20.50 -31.86
CA ASN A 165 39.41 19.12 -31.56
C ASN A 165 40.77 18.80 -32.19
N LEU A 166 41.63 18.09 -31.45
CA LEU A 166 42.89 17.58 -31.99
C LEU A 166 42.60 16.39 -32.92
N GLY A 167 42.96 16.49 -34.19
CA GLY A 167 42.76 15.41 -35.17
C GLY A 167 43.46 14.12 -34.71
N GLY A 168 42.76 12.99 -34.82
CA GLY A 168 43.28 11.66 -34.40
C GLY A 168 43.01 11.28 -32.94
N LEU A 169 42.50 12.19 -32.10
CA LEU A 169 42.00 11.84 -30.77
C LEU A 169 40.68 11.08 -30.88
N SER A 170 40.72 9.76 -30.69
CA SER A 170 39.50 8.96 -30.50
C SER A 170 39.09 9.03 -29.04
N VAL A 171 38.00 9.73 -28.74
CA VAL A 171 37.35 9.70 -27.43
C VAL A 171 36.25 8.65 -27.48
N THR A 172 36.52 7.46 -26.96
CA THR A 172 35.48 6.47 -26.72
C THR A 172 34.73 6.89 -25.46
N GLY A 173 33.43 7.20 -25.58
CA GLY A 173 32.59 7.46 -24.42
C GLY A 173 32.64 6.25 -23.46
N GLY A 174 32.90 6.52 -22.18
CA GLY A 174 32.81 5.48 -21.15
C GLY A 174 31.37 4.98 -20.95
N PRO A 175 31.18 3.89 -20.19
CA PRO A 175 29.84 3.36 -19.92
C PRO A 175 28.96 4.44 -19.28
N PHE A 176 27.84 4.77 -19.93
CA PHE A 176 26.81 5.62 -19.34
C PHE A 176 26.03 4.80 -18.32
N THR A 177 26.14 5.18 -17.04
CA THR A 177 25.24 4.67 -15.99
C THR A 177 24.16 5.74 -15.78
N PRO A 178 22.90 5.50 -16.19
CA PRO A 178 21.82 6.44 -15.93
C PRO A 178 21.71 6.70 -14.43
N GLN A 179 21.79 7.96 -14.02
CA GLN A 179 21.51 8.37 -12.65
C GLN A 179 20.06 8.82 -12.54
N GLY A 180 19.38 8.40 -11.49
CA GLY A 180 18.00 8.74 -11.24
C GLY A 180 17.44 7.92 -10.09
N SER A 181 16.29 8.31 -9.60
CA SER A 181 15.57 7.62 -8.54
C SER A 181 14.20 7.19 -9.04
N VAL A 182 13.73 6.07 -8.52
CA VAL A 182 12.32 5.69 -8.55
C VAL A 182 11.81 5.78 -7.12
N THR A 183 10.86 6.67 -6.88
CA THR A 183 10.20 6.78 -5.58
C THR A 183 8.75 6.33 -5.75
N ILE A 184 8.40 5.23 -5.09
CA ILE A 184 7.00 4.80 -4.96
C ILE A 184 6.63 5.04 -3.50
N GLY A 185 5.83 6.07 -3.24
CA GLY A 185 5.36 6.38 -1.90
C GLY A 185 4.36 5.34 -1.40
N SER A 186 4.15 5.28 -0.08
CA SER A 186 3.03 4.53 0.49
C SER A 186 1.71 5.14 0.05
N ALA A 187 0.83 4.34 -0.56
CA ALA A 187 -0.53 4.75 -0.89
C ALA A 187 -1.53 4.15 0.10
N GLY A 188 -2.46 4.97 0.58
CA GLY A 188 -3.46 4.61 1.60
C GLY A 188 -3.04 5.04 3.00
N GLY A 189 -4.00 5.53 3.79
CA GLY A 189 -3.74 6.15 5.10
C GLY A 189 -3.62 5.17 6.28
N THR A 190 -3.70 3.85 6.05
CA THR A 190 -3.78 2.82 7.11
C THR A 190 -4.86 3.12 8.18
N VAL A 191 -5.84 3.95 7.84
CA VAL A 191 -6.96 4.30 8.73
C VAL A 191 -8.05 3.24 8.54
N PRO A 192 -8.61 2.69 9.63
CA PRO A 192 -9.77 1.82 9.54
C PRO A 192 -10.92 2.52 8.82
N THR A 193 -11.54 1.84 7.86
CA THR A 193 -12.74 2.33 7.18
C THR A 193 -13.98 1.73 7.80
N ASN A 194 -15.05 2.52 7.93
CA ASN A 194 -16.36 2.03 8.37
C ASN A 194 -16.96 1.17 7.25
N VAL A 195 -17.36 -0.06 7.59
CA VAL A 195 -17.96 -1.03 6.65
C VAL A 195 -19.42 -1.33 7.00
N LEU A 196 -20.02 -0.58 7.93
CA LEU A 196 -21.44 -0.70 8.22
C LEU A 196 -22.26 -0.24 7.02
N ASN A 197 -23.26 -1.05 6.65
CA ASN A 197 -24.33 -0.61 5.76
C ASN A 197 -25.04 0.61 6.36
N PRO A 198 -25.59 1.53 5.56
CA PRO A 198 -26.44 2.59 6.08
C PRO A 198 -27.52 2.03 7.01
N TYR A 199 -27.66 2.61 8.20
CA TYR A 199 -28.56 2.09 9.24
C TYR A 199 -29.29 3.20 9.98
N VAL A 200 -30.47 2.87 10.50
CA VAL A 200 -31.18 3.65 11.51
C VAL A 200 -31.23 2.80 12.77
N ALA A 201 -30.75 3.36 13.88
CA ALA A 201 -30.75 2.65 15.16
C ALA A 201 -32.12 2.76 15.82
N VAL A 202 -32.68 1.61 16.19
CA VAL A 202 -33.89 1.47 17.00
C VAL A 202 -33.60 0.57 18.19
N TYR A 203 -34.41 0.66 19.24
CA TYR A 203 -34.23 -0.19 20.40
C TYR A 203 -34.77 -1.59 20.10
N THR A 204 -34.02 -2.61 20.50
CA THR A 204 -34.47 -3.99 20.44
C THR A 204 -34.84 -4.45 21.83
N ILE A 205 -36.01 -5.04 21.97
CA ILE A 205 -36.54 -5.56 23.23
C ILE A 205 -36.86 -7.04 23.10
N ILE A 206 -36.78 -7.76 24.22
CA ILE A 206 -37.12 -9.18 24.35
C ILE A 206 -38.20 -9.37 25.42
N ALA A 207 -39.22 -10.18 25.13
CA ALA A 207 -40.30 -10.47 26.05
C ALA A 207 -39.79 -11.36 27.20
N THR A 208 -39.83 -10.85 28.43
CA THR A 208 -39.51 -11.62 29.65
C THR A 208 -40.75 -12.30 30.23
N GLN A 209 -41.94 -11.85 29.85
CA GLN A 209 -43.23 -12.44 30.18
C GLN A 209 -44.05 -12.63 28.91
N GLY A 210 -44.91 -13.65 28.88
CA GLY A 210 -45.71 -13.98 27.71
C GLY A 210 -46.12 -15.45 27.68
N ILE A 211 -46.69 -15.87 26.55
CA ILE A 211 -47.06 -17.26 26.29
C ILE A 211 -45.78 -18.09 26.14
N PHE A 212 -45.64 -19.17 26.91
CA PHE A 212 -44.50 -20.07 26.77
C PHE A 212 -44.61 -20.85 25.45
N PRO A 213 -43.62 -20.79 24.54
CA PRO A 213 -43.68 -21.54 23.29
C PRO A 213 -43.44 -23.03 23.53
N THR A 214 -44.44 -23.86 23.24
CA THR A 214 -44.34 -25.31 23.33
C THR A 214 -43.57 -25.87 22.13
N ARG A 215 -42.61 -26.76 22.38
CA ARG A 215 -41.98 -27.54 21.31
C ARG A 215 -42.97 -28.61 20.84
N PRO A 216 -43.20 -28.77 19.52
CA PRO A 216 -43.95 -29.91 19.00
C PRO A 216 -43.22 -31.23 19.20
#